data_AF-A0A8X6P545-F1
#
_entry.id   AF-A0A8X6P545-F1
#
_cell.length_a   1.000
_cell.length_b   1.000
_cell.length_c   1.000
_cell.angle_alpha   90.00
_cell.angle_beta   90.00
_cell.angle_gamma   90.00
#
_symmetry.space_group_name_H-M   'P 1'
#
loop_
_entity.id
_entity.type
_entity.pdbx_description
1 polymer ?
#
loop_
_entity_poly.entity_id
_entity_poly.type
_entity_poly.pdbx_seq_one_letter_code
_entity_poly.pdbx_strand_id
1 'polypeptide(L)' 'MQLRSFQDEKFLAKMQAFKDEEGLLRIRTKLVESDEKEDFKFPVLLPANDVVVKLIREEHKKAMHAGSYILLARLRENFG' A
#
# COMPACT_ATOMS: atom_id res chain seq x y z
N MET A 1 11.38 0.77 13.18
CA MET A 1 10.99 1.94 12.36
C MET A 1 10.94 1.48 10.91
N GLN A 2 9.87 1.79 10.18
CA GLN A 2 9.54 1.29 8.83
C GLN A 2 10.73 1.26 7.87
N LEU A 3 11.57 2.31 7.85
CA LEU A 3 12.74 2.45 6.97
C LEU A 3 13.69 1.23 6.95
N ARG A 4 13.80 0.47 8.05
CA ARG A 4 14.69 -0.71 8.12
C ARG A 4 14.16 -1.92 7.34
N SER A 5 12.87 -1.91 6.97
CA SER A 5 12.18 -3.01 6.30
C SER A 5 11.89 -2.74 4.83
N PHE A 6 12.21 -1.54 4.34
CA PHE A 6 12.06 -1.16 2.93
C PHE A 6 13.43 -1.14 2.23
N GLN A 7 13.40 -1.23 0.90
CA GLN A 7 14.60 -1.16 0.07
C GLN A 7 15.35 0.17 0.22
N ASP A 8 16.47 0.29 -0.49
CA ASP A 8 17.34 1.47 -0.56
C ASP A 8 16.58 2.77 -0.93
N GLU A 9 17.11 3.93 -0.53
CA GLU A 9 16.48 5.26 -0.71
C GLU A 9 16.05 5.54 -2.16
N LYS A 10 16.77 4.98 -3.15
CA LYS A 10 16.39 5.07 -4.57
C LYS A 10 14.99 4.49 -4.86
N PHE A 11 14.61 3.40 -4.20
CA PHE A 11 13.28 2.80 -4.35
C PHE A 11 12.20 3.72 -3.81
N LEU A 12 12.42 4.29 -2.62
CA LEU A 12 11.47 5.22 -1.98
C LEU A 12 11.28 6.49 -2.82
N ALA A 13 12.37 7.03 -3.37
CA ALA A 13 12.31 8.17 -4.29
C ALA A 13 11.50 7.84 -5.57
N LYS A 14 11.73 6.67 -6.17
CA LYS A 14 10.96 6.20 -7.35
C LYS A 14 9.46 6.06 -7.06
N MET A 15 9.11 5.63 -5.85
CA MET A 15 7.73 5.48 -5.41
C MET A 15 7.09 6.80 -4.93
N GLN A 16 7.80 7.93 -4.99
CA GLN A 16 7.34 9.22 -4.45
C GLN A 16 6.86 9.08 -2.99
N ALA A 17 7.61 8.28 -2.21
CA ALA A 17 7.28 8.05 -0.82
C ALA A 17 7.64 9.29 0.02
N PHE A 18 6.78 9.63 0.98
CA PHE A 18 7.01 10.70 1.95
C PHE A 18 6.57 10.22 3.33
N LYS A 19 6.98 10.96 4.36
CA LYS A 19 6.61 10.67 5.74
C LYS A 19 5.46 11.59 6.16
N ASP A 20 4.40 11.04 6.72
CA ASP A 20 3.28 11.83 7.24
C ASP A 20 3.56 12.37 8.66
N GLU A 21 2.57 13.07 9.22
CA GLU A 21 2.64 13.66 10.56
C GLU A 21 2.80 12.62 11.68
N GLU A 22 2.29 11.41 11.48
CA GLU A 22 2.43 10.28 12.40
C GLU A 22 3.77 9.54 12.25
N GLY A 23 4.53 9.91 11.22
CA GLY A 23 5.81 9.33 10.93
C GLY A 23 5.76 8.05 10.10
N LEU A 24 4.64 7.76 9.45
CA LEU A 24 4.47 6.63 8.55
C LEU A 24 4.91 6.99 7.14
N LEU A 25 5.48 6.01 6.43
CA LEU A 25 5.76 6.17 5.00
C LEU A 25 4.46 6.01 4.20
N ARG A 26 4.14 7.00 3.37
CA ARG A 26 3.01 7.02 2.44
C ARG A 26 3.47 7.27 1.01
N ILE A 27 2.71 6.78 0.02
CA ILE A 27 2.99 6.97 -1.41
C ILE A 27 2.02 7.98 -2.00
N ARG A 28 2.52 8.94 -2.79
CA ARG A 28 1.64 9.82 -3.58
C ARG A 28 1.09 9.09 -4.81
N THR A 29 -0.23 8.92 -4.89
CA THR A 29 -0.88 8.31 -6.07
C THR A 29 -1.25 9.36 -7.12
N LYS A 30 -1.85 8.92 -8.23
CA LYS A 30 -2.44 9.81 -9.24
C LYS A 30 -3.82 10.35 -8.84
N LEU A 31 -4.41 9.86 -7.74
CA LEU A 31 -5.75 10.23 -7.29
C LEU A 31 -5.75 11.46 -6.35
N VAL A 32 -4.60 12.11 -6.18
CA VAL A 32 -4.44 13.25 -5.26
C VAL A 32 -5.44 14.37 -5.51
N GLU A 33 -5.79 14.59 -6.78
CA GLU A 33 -6.75 15.63 -7.20
C GLU A 33 -8.21 15.15 -7.21
N SER A 34 -8.48 13.88 -6.88
CA SER A 34 -9.83 13.32 -6.84
C SER A 34 -10.53 13.61 -5.51
N ASP A 35 -11.84 13.39 -5.40
CA ASP A 35 -12.60 13.48 -4.13
C ASP A 35 -12.50 12.22 -3.25
N GLU A 36 -11.58 11.31 -3.57
CA GLU A 36 -11.36 10.08 -2.81
C GLU A 36 -10.81 10.34 -1.41
N LYS A 37 -10.92 9.34 -0.52
CA LYS A 37 -10.36 9.38 0.84
C LYS A 37 -8.84 9.60 0.81
N GLU A 38 -8.31 10.22 1.88
CA GLU A 38 -6.86 10.46 1.98
C GLU A 38 -6.03 9.19 1.91
N ASP A 39 -6.48 8.07 2.48
CA ASP A 39 -5.76 6.79 2.41
C ASP A 39 -5.72 6.20 0.99
N PHE A 40 -6.66 6.56 0.11
CA PHE A 40 -6.61 6.21 -1.30
C PHE A 40 -5.66 7.13 -2.09
N LYS A 41 -5.59 8.40 -1.70
CA LYS A 41 -4.67 9.40 -2.29
C LYS A 41 -3.23 9.13 -1.89
N PHE A 42 -3.03 8.79 -0.62
CA PHE A 42 -1.77 8.66 0.08
C PHE A 42 -1.69 7.36 0.90
N PRO A 43 -1.76 6.17 0.27
CA PRO A 43 -1.75 4.90 0.99
C PRO A 43 -0.45 4.72 1.78
N VAL A 44 -0.58 4.13 2.97
CA VAL A 44 0.55 3.72 3.79
C VAL A 44 1.34 2.63 3.06
N LEU A 45 2.65 2.84 2.97
CA LEU A 45 3.60 1.89 2.42
C LEU A 45 3.86 0.79 3.46
N LEU A 46 3.47 -0.45 3.12
CA LEU A 46 3.65 -1.62 3.98
C LEU A 46 4.88 -2.45 3.57
N PRO A 47 5.68 -2.93 4.53
CA PRO A 47 6.89 -3.68 4.24
C PRO A 47 6.52 -5.04 3.65
N ALA A 48 7.36 -5.56 2.75
CA ALA A 48 7.20 -6.88 2.17
C ALA A 48 7.63 -7.98 3.17
N ASN A 49 6.95 -8.06 4.32
CA ASN A 49 7.19 -9.06 5.34
C ASN A 49 6.18 -10.22 5.25
N ASP A 50 6.43 -11.30 5.99
CA ASP A 50 5.60 -12.51 5.96
C ASP A 50 4.14 -12.27 6.31
N VAL A 51 3.84 -11.30 7.18
CA VAL A 51 2.47 -11.00 7.59
C VAL A 51 1.70 -10.36 6.44
N VAL A 52 2.28 -9.36 5.77
CA VAL A 52 1.67 -8.69 4.62
C VAL A 52 1.50 -9.67 3.46
N VAL A 53 2.50 -10.52 3.20
CA VAL A 53 2.41 -11.55 2.15
C VAL A 53 1.30 -12.56 2.45
N LYS A 54 1.17 -13.02 3.71
CA LYS A 54 0.08 -13.91 4.13
C LYS A 54 -1.28 -13.23 3.98
N LEU A 55 -1.41 -11.97 4.36
CA LEU A 55 -2.65 -11.20 4.20
C LEU A 55 -3.09 -11.17 2.73
N ILE A 56 -2.19 -10.77 1.82
CA ILE A 56 -2.46 -10.73 0.38
C ILE A 56 -2.86 -12.13 -0.14
N ARG A 57 -2.18 -13.19 0.31
CA ARG A 57 -2.49 -14.57 -0.09
C ARG A 57 -3.88 -15.01 0.39
N GLU A 58 -4.24 -14.71 1.63
CA GLU A 58 -5.56 -15.07 2.17
C GLU A 58 -6.68 -14.30 1.46
N GLU A 59 -6.49 -13.00 1.20
CA GLU A 59 -7.46 -12.22 0.42
C GLU A 59 -7.58 -12.70 -1.03
N HIS A 60 -6.48 -13.15 -1.65
CA HIS A 60 -6.52 -13.77 -2.98
C HIS A 60 -7.35 -15.06 -3.00
N LYS A 61 -7.22 -15.91 -1.96
CA LYS A 61 -8.05 -17.10 -1.80
C LYS A 61 -9.53 -16.75 -1.59
N LYS A 62 -9.84 -15.77 -0.73
CA LYS A 62 -11.21 -15.27 -0.51
C LYS A 62 -11.81 -14.64 -1.77
N ALA A 63 -10.97 -14.13 -2.65
CA ALA A 63 -11.36 -13.62 -3.96
C ALA A 63 -11.44 -14.71 -5.03
N MET A 64 -11.43 -16.01 -4.66
CA MET A 64 -11.54 -17.14 -5.59
C MET A 64 -10.47 -17.10 -6.69
N HIS A 65 -9.25 -16.69 -6.34
CA HIS A 65 -8.14 -16.50 -7.28
C HIS A 65 -8.38 -15.43 -8.35
N ALA A 66 -9.21 -14.43 -8.05
CA ALA A 66 -9.44 -13.30 -8.94
C ALA A 66 -8.13 -12.61 -9.34
N GLY A 67 -8.16 -12.00 -10.53
CA GLY A 67 -7.03 -11.24 -11.07
C GLY A 67 -6.55 -10.13 -10.13
N SER A 68 -5.30 -9.72 -10.32
CA SER A 68 -4.62 -8.76 -9.44
C SER A 68 -5.38 -7.46 -9.26
N TYR A 69 -6.08 -6.96 -10.29
CA TYR A 69 -6.87 -5.73 -10.17
C TYR A 69 -8.04 -5.86 -9.18
N ILE A 70 -8.78 -6.98 -9.23
CA ILE A 70 -9.89 -7.25 -8.31
C ILE A 70 -9.36 -7.44 -6.89
N LEU A 71 -8.25 -8.16 -6.74
CA LEU A 71 -7.59 -8.33 -5.45
C LEU A 71 -7.14 -6.99 -4.87
N LEU A 72 -6.53 -6.13 -5.69
CA LEU A 72 -6.10 -4.79 -5.28
C LEU A 72 -7.27 -3.89 -4.88
N ALA A 73 -8.38 -3.93 -5.61
CA ALA A 73 -9.59 -3.20 -5.25
C ALA A 73 -10.11 -3.65 -3.87
N ARG A 74 -10.27 -4.96 -3.66
CA ARG A 74 -10.68 -5.51 -2.36
C ARG A 74 -9.75 -5.15 -1.22
N LEU A 75 -8.44 -5.22 -1.44
CA LEU A 75 -7.45 -4.85 -0.42
C LEU A 75 -7.57 -3.37 -0.04
N ARG A 76 -7.82 -2.49 -1.01
CA ARG A 76 -8.04 -1.06 -0.76
C ARG A 76 -9.35 -0.80 -0.04
N GLU A 77 -10.43 -1.51 -0.39
CA GLU A 77 -11.73 -1.36 0.28
C GLU A 77 -11.68 -1.83 1.74
N ASN A 78 -10.92 -2.88 2.04
CA ASN A 78 -10.90 -3.51 3.36
C ASN A 78 -9.85 -2.92 4.32
N PHE A 79 -8.77 -2.31 3.79
CA PHE A 79 -7.61 -1.89 4.58
C PHE A 79 -7.10 -0.47 4.28
N GLY A 80 -7.80 0.29 3.43
CA GLY A 80 -7.53 1.70 3.15
C GLY A 80 -8.66 2.62 3.61
#